data_AF-A0ABD0PH03-F1
#
_entry.id   AF-A0ABD0PH03-F1
#
_cell.length_a   1.000
_cell.length_b   1.000
_cell.length_c   1.000
_cell.angle_alpha   90.00
_cell.angle_beta   90.00
_cell.angle_gamma   90.00
#
_symmetry.space_group_name_H-M   'P 1'
#
loop_
_entity.id
_entity.type
_entity.pdbx_description
1 polymer ?
#
loop_
_entity_poly.entity_id
_entity_poly.type
_entity_poly.pdbx_seq_one_letter_code
_entity_poly.pdbx_strand_id
1 'polypeptide(L)'
;MSAEKPNFLSQPEVKNIFVYRNGDPYYEPRRLVINSKRVSTFDTLLREVTGGVRAPFGAVRNIYTPKAGHRVDSLEHLRSGEQYVAAGREKFKKI
;
A
#
# COMPACT_ATOMS: atom_id res chain seq x y z
N MET A 1 -25.42 -22.19 -23.86
CA MET A 1 -25.69 -21.65 -22.50
C MET A 1 -24.56 -22.12 -21.61
N SER A 2 -23.52 -21.30 -21.43
CA SER A 2 -22.36 -21.66 -20.64
C SER A 2 -22.74 -21.68 -19.17
N ALA A 3 -22.60 -22.84 -18.52
CA ALA A 3 -22.86 -22.98 -17.10
C ALA A 3 -21.90 -22.10 -16.30
N GLU A 4 -22.43 -21.07 -15.64
CA GLU A 4 -21.70 -20.33 -14.60
C GLU A 4 -21.46 -21.29 -13.43
N LYS A 5 -20.22 -21.79 -13.32
CA LYS A 5 -19.80 -22.56 -12.15
C LYS A 5 -19.92 -21.65 -10.93
N PRO A 6 -20.65 -22.06 -9.88
CA PRO A 6 -20.67 -21.29 -8.64
C PRO A 6 -19.26 -21.28 -8.04
N ASN A 7 -18.67 -20.09 -7.91
CA ASN A 7 -17.32 -19.88 -7.41
C ASN A 7 -17.29 -20.01 -5.88
N PHE A 8 -17.38 -21.23 -5.39
CA PHE A 8 -17.18 -21.53 -3.98
C PHE A 8 -15.69 -21.33 -3.63
N LEU A 9 -15.38 -20.18 -3.02
CA LEU A 9 -14.09 -19.79 -2.44
C LEU A 9 -13.00 -19.36 -3.44
N SER A 10 -13.16 -18.20 -4.09
CA SER A 10 -11.97 -17.48 -4.57
C SER A 10 -11.04 -17.22 -3.37
N GLN A 11 -9.78 -17.64 -3.50
CA GLN A 11 -8.75 -17.28 -2.52
C GLN A 11 -8.69 -15.75 -2.45
N PRO A 12 -8.66 -15.16 -1.24
CA PRO A 12 -8.46 -13.72 -1.12
C PRO A 12 -7.17 -13.33 -1.83
N GLU A 13 -7.25 -12.33 -2.69
CA GLU A 13 -6.05 -11.77 -3.31
C GLU A 13 -5.14 -11.17 -2.22
N VAL A 14 -3.89 -11.61 -2.19
CA VAL A 14 -2.88 -11.15 -1.24
C VAL A 14 -1.77 -10.43 -2.00
N LYS A 15 -1.56 -9.16 -1.68
CA LYS A 15 -0.49 -8.33 -2.27
C LYS A 15 0.63 -8.13 -1.28
N ASN A 16 1.86 -8.46 -1.66
CA ASN A 16 3.05 -8.13 -0.90
C ASN A 16 3.60 -6.80 -1.41
N ILE A 17 3.63 -5.75 -0.60
CA ILE A 17 4.17 -4.45 -1.02
C ILE A 17 5.34 -4.05 -0.14
N PHE A 18 6.25 -3.24 -0.67
CA PHE A 18 7.38 -2.69 0.06
C PHE A 18 7.20 -1.19 0.25
N VAL A 19 7.24 -0.72 1.50
CA VAL A 19 6.91 0.68 1.81
C VAL A 19 8.09 1.38 2.48
N TYR A 20 8.53 2.47 1.86
CA TYR A 20 9.52 3.41 2.37
C TYR A 20 8.85 4.57 3.10
N ARG A 21 9.63 5.30 3.90
CA ARG A 21 9.21 6.56 4.51
C ARG A 21 9.61 7.73 3.61
N ASN A 22 8.69 8.67 3.44
CA ASN A 22 8.94 9.86 2.65
C ASN A 22 10.08 10.71 3.24
N GLY A 23 11.15 10.90 2.46
CA GLY A 23 12.31 11.72 2.85
C GLY A 23 13.22 11.10 3.91
N ASP A 24 13.18 9.77 4.09
CA ASP A 24 14.06 9.05 5.02
C ASP A 24 14.99 8.10 4.23
N PRO A 25 16.22 8.53 3.90
CA PRO A 25 17.15 7.73 3.10
C PRO A 25 17.78 6.56 3.86
N TYR A 26 17.63 6.51 5.17
CA TYR A 26 18.23 5.47 6.01
C TYR A 26 17.24 4.37 6.38
N TYR A 27 15.95 4.55 6.07
CA TYR A 27 14.92 3.58 6.39
C TYR A 27 14.83 2.48 5.32
N GLU A 28 15.09 1.25 5.73
CA GLU A 28 14.87 0.07 4.90
C GLU A 28 13.38 -0.15 4.62
N PRO A 29 13.00 -0.63 3.41
CA PRO A 29 11.61 -0.81 3.05
C PRO A 29 10.92 -1.85 3.95
N ARG A 30 9.76 -1.48 4.49
CA ARG A 30 8.93 -2.41 5.24
C ARG A 30 8.07 -3.23 4.28
N ARG A 31 8.20 -4.56 4.30
CA ARG A 31 7.26 -5.45 3.63
C ARG A 31 5.92 -5.48 4.38
N LEU A 32 4.83 -5.21 3.66
CA LEU A 32 3.45 -5.32 4.16
C LEU A 32 2.66 -6.30 3.30
N VAL A 33 1.77 -7.06 3.96
CA VAL A 33 0.92 -8.06 3.32
C VAL A 33 -0.52 -7.54 3.34
N ILE A 34 -1.03 -7.18 2.17
CA ILE A 34 -2.38 -6.63 2.01
C ILE A 34 -3.30 -7.76 1.57
N ASN A 35 -4.15 -8.21 2.49
CA ASN A 35 -5.19 -9.19 2.21
C ASN A 35 -6.49 -8.46 1.85
N SER A 36 -6.99 -8.62 0.63
CA SER A 36 -8.16 -7.90 0.13
C SER A 36 -9.45 -8.13 0.92
N LYS A 37 -9.59 -9.27 1.63
CA LYS A 37 -10.73 -9.50 2.54
C LYS A 37 -10.66 -8.68 3.82
N ARG A 38 -9.45 -8.34 4.29
CA ARG A 38 -9.23 -7.55 5.52
C ARG A 38 -9.06 -6.06 5.22
N VAL A 39 -8.37 -5.74 4.14
CA VAL A 39 -8.07 -4.38 3.69
C VAL A 39 -8.92 -4.11 2.45
N SER A 40 -10.19 -3.81 2.69
CA SER A 40 -11.19 -3.59 1.63
C SER A 40 -11.33 -2.12 1.21
N THR A 41 -10.76 -1.18 1.97
CA THR A 41 -10.81 0.26 1.66
C THR A 41 -9.41 0.88 1.68
N PHE A 42 -9.25 1.99 0.96
CA PHE A 42 -7.99 2.73 0.94
C PHE A 42 -7.65 3.33 2.31
N ASP A 43 -8.64 3.80 3.07
CA ASP A 43 -8.43 4.25 4.46
C ASP A 43 -7.89 3.15 5.37
N THR A 44 -8.40 1.92 5.23
CA THR A 44 -7.89 0.77 5.99
C THR A 44 -6.45 0.47 5.59
N LEU A 45 -6.10 0.55 4.31
CA LEU A 45 -4.71 0.45 3.87
C LEU A 45 -3.82 1.52 4.53
N LEU A 46 -4.24 2.78 4.55
CA LEU A 46 -3.46 3.86 5.17
C LEU A 46 -3.21 3.60 6.66
N ARG A 47 -4.18 3.02 7.38
CA ARG A 47 -4.02 2.60 8.78
C ARG A 47 -3.04 1.45 8.92
N GLU A 48 -3.15 0.41 8.09
CA GLU A 48 -2.21 -0.72 8.07
C GLU A 48 -0.77 -0.25 7.80
N VAL A 49 -0.59 0.65 6.83
CA VAL A 49 0.71 1.22 6.50
C VAL A 49 1.23 2.10 7.64
N THR A 50 0.36 2.87 8.31
CA THR A 50 0.73 3.67 9.49
C THR A 50 1.28 2.77 10.61
N GLY A 51 0.56 1.70 10.96
CA GLY A 51 0.97 0.77 12.01
C GLY A 51 2.22 -0.04 11.65
N GLY A 52 2.40 -0.35 10.37
CA GLY A 52 3.51 -1.13 9.85
C GLY A 52 4.81 -0.34 9.70
N VAL A 53 4.74 0.90 9.21
CA VAL A 53 5.91 1.76 8.94
C VAL A 53 6.31 2.58 10.17
N ARG A 54 5.35 2.97 11.01
CA ARG A 54 5.57 3.78 12.24
C ARG A 54 6.49 4.98 11.99
N ALA A 55 6.13 5.79 11.00
CA ALA A 55 6.95 6.91 10.58
C ALA A 55 6.98 8.04 11.62
N PRO A 56 8.08 8.81 11.71
CA PRO A 56 8.19 9.94 12.64
C PRO A 56 7.21 11.08 12.33
N PHE A 57 6.76 11.20 11.08
CA PHE A 57 5.71 12.14 10.67
C PHE A 57 4.29 11.72 11.12
N GLY A 58 4.15 10.59 11.80
CA GLY A 58 2.89 10.09 12.32
C GLY A 58 2.05 9.35 11.27
N ALA A 59 0.75 9.67 11.23
CA ALA A 59 -0.21 8.94 10.40
C ALA A 59 0.02 9.15 8.90
N VAL A 60 0.02 8.04 8.15
CA VAL A 60 0.13 8.05 6.70
C VAL A 60 -1.17 8.58 6.10
N ARG A 61 -1.05 9.57 5.21
CA ARG A 61 -2.18 10.19 4.50
C ARG A 61 -2.08 10.03 3.00
N ASN A 62 -0.87 9.77 2.50
CA ASN A 62 -0.59 9.61 1.09
C ASN A 62 0.36 8.44 0.86
N ILE A 63 0.16 7.74 -0.25
CA ILE A 63 1.08 6.74 -0.76
C ILE A 63 1.50 7.20 -2.16
N TYR A 64 2.79 7.13 -2.45
CA TYR A 64 3.36 7.53 -3.72
C TYR A 64 4.15 6.39 -4.37
N THR A 65 4.27 6.44 -5.69
CA THR A 65 5.26 5.64 -6.40
C THR A 65 6.66 6.24 -6.22
N PRO A 66 7.71 5.43 -5.98
CA PRO A 66 9.03 5.95 -5.61
C PRO A 66 9.73 6.71 -6.75
N LYS A 67 9.52 6.31 -8.01
CA LYS A 67 10.22 6.89 -9.17
C LYS A 67 9.64 8.25 -9.60
N ALA A 68 8.32 8.29 -9.77
CA ALA A 68 7.61 9.44 -10.35
C ALA A 68 6.88 10.28 -9.30
N GLY A 69 6.76 9.82 -8.06
CA GLY A 69 6.00 10.53 -7.02
C GLY A 69 4.49 10.56 -7.30
N HIS A 70 3.98 9.71 -8.20
CA HIS A 70 2.55 9.66 -8.49
C HIS A 70 1.81 9.13 -7.28
N ARG A 71 0.73 9.81 -6.91
CA ARG A 71 -0.13 9.41 -5.80
C ARG A 71 -0.89 8.13 -6.17
N VAL A 72 -0.87 7.17 -5.28
CA VAL A 72 -1.76 6.00 -5.30
C VAL A 72 -3.03 6.41 -4.54
N ASP A 73 -4.18 6.23 -5.19
CA ASP A 73 -5.50 6.63 -4.71
C ASP A 73 -6.46 5.45 -4.50
N SER A 74 -6.12 4.27 -5.01
CA SER A 74 -6.94 3.06 -4.94
C SER A 74 -6.12 1.81 -4.61
N LEU A 75 -6.81 0.78 -4.09
CA LEU A 75 -6.23 -0.55 -3.84
C LEU A 75 -5.89 -1.29 -5.14
N GLU A 76 -6.55 -0.96 -6.24
CA GLU A 76 -6.36 -1.58 -7.56
C GLU A 76 -4.99 -1.21 -8.15
N HIS A 77 -4.51 0.01 -7.86
CA HIS A 77 -3.21 0.50 -8.25
C HIS A 77 -2.04 -0.11 -7.44
N LEU A 78 -2.34 -0.85 -6.37
CA LEU A 78 -1.32 -1.64 -5.68
C LEU A 78 -1.01 -2.93 -6.44
N ARG A 79 0.27 -3.20 -6.63
CA ARG A 79 0.79 -4.41 -7.25
C ARG A 79 1.69 -5.16 -6.27
N SER A 80 1.51 -6.48 -6.23
CA SER A 80 2.36 -7.36 -5.43
C SER A 80 3.79 -7.33 -5.98
N GLY A 81 4.79 -7.29 -5.09
CA GLY A 81 6.21 -7.15 -5.40
C GLY A 81 6.69 -5.71 -5.53
N GLU A 82 5.79 -4.73 -5.68
CA GLU A 82 6.17 -3.35 -5.97
C GLU A 82 6.48 -2.50 -4.74
N GLN A 83 7.16 -1.38 -5.01
CA GLN A 83 7.62 -0.43 -4.01
C GLN A 83 6.76 0.84 -3.98
N TYR A 84 6.57 1.37 -2.78
CA TYR A 84 5.76 2.56 -2.50
C TYR A 84 6.40 3.42 -1.42
N VAL A 85 6.02 4.70 -1.36
CA VAL A 85 6.48 5.66 -0.37
C VAL A 85 5.31 6.17 0.43
N ALA A 86 5.33 5.95 1.75
CA ALA A 86 4.34 6.47 2.68
C ALA A 86 4.72 7.89 3.11
N ALA A 87 3.74 8.80 3.09
CA ALA A 87 3.88 10.17 3.54
C ALA A 87 2.69 10.60 4.40
N GLY A 88 2.91 11.55 5.29
CA GLY A 88 1.87 12.27 6.01
C GLY A 88 1.21 13.33 5.12
N ARG A 89 0.94 14.52 5.68
CA ARG A 89 0.43 15.68 4.94
C ARG A 89 1.52 16.44 4.18
N GLU A 90 2.79 16.05 4.33
CA GLU A 90 3.88 16.70 3.62
C GLU A 90 3.93 16.33 2.13
N LYS A 91 4.64 17.14 1.35
CA LYS A 91 4.90 16.85 -0.07
C LYS A 91 5.83 15.64 -0.20
N PHE A 92 5.67 14.91 -1.31
CA PHE A 92 6.61 13.86 -1.70
C PHE A 92 8.03 14.42 -1.83
N LYS A 93 9.01 13.74 -1.23
CA LYS A 93 10.43 14.06 -1.27
C LYS A 93 11.13 12.95 -2.03
N LYS A 94 11.60 13.28 -3.24
CA LYS A 94 12.46 12.39 -4.02
C LYS A 94 13.85 12.41 -3.39
N ILE A 95 14.34 11.24 -3.01
CA ILE A 95 15.68 11.01 -2.46
C ILE A 95 16.44 10.04 -3.36
#